data_AF-A0A2C6KTA0-F1
#
_entry.id   AF-A0A2C6KTA0-F1
#
_cell.length_a   1.000
_cell.length_b   1.000
_cell.length_c   1.000
_cell.angle_alpha   90.00
_cell.angle_beta   90.00
_cell.angle_gamma   90.00
#
_symmetry.space_group_name_H-M   'P 1'
#
loop_
_entity.id
_entity.type
_entity.pdbx_description
1 polymer ?
#
loop_
_entity_poly.entity_id
_entity_poly.type
_entity_poly.pdbx_seq_one_letter_code
_entity_poly.pdbx_strand_id
1 'polypeptide(L)'
;MLKQILVGGLQDALPTCRLASLQAIGFALRVFSLNVVVATLLPGVATAALDEDRSVSETSMVQLKKIVSRIEEKVQERHSSLPNDGTNLT
;
A
#
# COMPACT_ATOMS: atom_id res chain seq x y z
N MET A 1 7.07 1.41 16.05
CA MET A 1 5.91 2.12 16.62
C MET A 1 4.89 2.54 15.56
N LEU A 2 5.18 3.48 14.64
CA LEU A 2 4.20 3.98 13.66
C LEU A 2 3.52 2.87 12.82
N LYS A 3 4.27 1.89 12.31
CA LYS A 3 3.69 0.76 11.56
C LYS A 3 2.65 -0.04 12.35
N GLN A 4 2.88 -0.25 13.65
CA GLN A 4 1.98 -1.02 14.51
C GLN A 4 0.73 -0.23 14.84
N ILE A 5 0.86 1.09 15.02
CA ILE A 5 -0.27 2.00 15.22
C ILE A 5 -1.20 1.95 14.00
N LEU A 6 -0.66 2.02 12.79
CA LEU A 6 -1.45 1.95 11.57
C LEU A 6 -2.17 0.61 11.43
N VAL A 7 -1.49 -0.51 11.69
CA VAL A 7 -2.12 -1.84 11.64
C VAL A 7 -3.23 -1.96 12.67
N GLY A 8 -2.97 -1.57 13.92
CA GLY A 8 -3.97 -1.63 14.99
C GLY A 8 -5.18 -0.75 14.68
N GLY A 9 -4.95 0.47 14.18
CA GLY A 9 -6.03 1.39 13.85
C GLY A 9 -6.88 0.96 12.65
N LEU A 10 -6.32 0.22 11.67
CA LEU A 10 -7.09 -0.40 10.58
C LEU A 10 -8.05 -1.50 11.06
N GLN A 11 -7.79 -2.07 12.23
CA GLN A 11 -8.57 -3.15 12.84
C GLN A 11 -9.45 -2.65 14.00
N ASP A 12 -9.49 -1.33 14.21
CA ASP A 12 -10.23 -0.73 15.32
C ASP A 12 -11.74 -0.93 15.13
N ALA A 13 -12.47 -1.08 16.23
CA ALA A 13 -13.92 -1.21 16.21
C ALA A 13 -14.61 0.07 15.69
N LEU A 14 -13.99 1.23 15.92
CA LEU A 14 -14.53 2.53 15.52
C LEU A 14 -14.18 2.86 14.06
N PRO A 15 -15.17 3.14 13.19
CA PRO A 15 -14.89 3.52 11.79
C PRO A 15 -14.00 4.75 11.65
N THR A 16 -14.09 5.70 12.60
CA THR A 16 -13.25 6.91 12.62
C THR A 16 -11.77 6.59 12.81
N CYS A 17 -11.43 5.60 13.64
CA CYS A 17 -10.06 5.14 13.83
C CYS A 17 -9.52 4.44 12.58
N ARG A 18 -10.34 3.60 11.94
CA ARG A 18 -10.00 2.95 10.66
C ARG A 18 -9.76 3.97 9.55
N LEU A 19 -10.64 4.97 9.43
CA LEU A 19 -10.49 6.09 8.50
C LEU A 19 -9.21 6.88 8.73
N ALA A 20 -8.92 7.28 9.96
CA ALA A 20 -7.70 8.01 10.28
C ALA A 20 -6.44 7.21 9.89
N SER A 21 -6.46 5.90 10.14
CA SER A 21 -5.36 5.00 9.77
C SER A 21 -5.21 4.89 8.25
N LEU A 22 -6.31 4.76 7.51
CA LEU A 22 -6.30 4.74 6.04
C LEU A 22 -5.78 6.06 5.45
N GLN A 23 -6.19 7.20 5.99
CA GLN A 23 -5.71 8.51 5.53
C GLN A 23 -4.19 8.65 5.74
N ALA A 24 -3.66 8.06 6.82
CA ALA A 24 -2.22 8.06 7.10
C ALA A 24 -1.40 7.09 6.21
N ILE A 25 -2.03 6.16 5.47
CA ILE A 25 -1.31 5.26 4.53
C ILE A 25 -0.60 6.03 3.43
N GLY A 26 -1.17 7.12 2.95
CA GLY A 26 -0.52 7.98 1.96
C GLY A 26 0.81 8.56 2.46
N PHE A 27 0.91 8.86 3.75
CA PHE A 27 2.16 9.27 4.39
C PHE A 27 3.11 8.08 4.57
N ALA A 28 2.59 6.93 5.00
CA ALA A 28 3.36 5.70 5.17
C ALA A 28 4.08 5.27 3.87
N LEU A 29 3.45 5.45 2.71
CA LEU A 29 4.03 5.18 1.39
C LEU A 29 5.26 6.05 1.04
N ARG A 30 5.43 7.19 1.72
CA ARG A 30 6.58 8.09 1.54
C ARG A 30 7.70 7.80 2.52
N VAL A 31 7.38 7.26 3.69
CA VAL A 31 8.33 7.10 4.81
C VAL A 31 8.88 5.67 4.89
N PHE A 32 8.05 4.66 4.59
CA PHE A 32 8.47 3.27 4.63
C PHE A 32 8.92 2.77 3.26
N SER A 33 9.82 1.78 3.28
CA SER A 33 10.14 1.04 2.06
C SER A 33 8.90 0.31 1.55
N LEU A 34 8.80 0.18 0.23
CA LEU A 34 7.63 -0.46 -0.39
C LEU A 34 7.44 -1.90 0.10
N ASN A 35 8.52 -2.65 0.34
CA ASN A 35 8.45 -3.99 0.92
C ASN A 35 7.76 -4.01 2.28
N VAL A 36 8.02 -3.02 3.14
CA VAL A 36 7.35 -2.92 4.45
C VAL A 36 5.88 -2.60 4.29
N VAL A 37 5.53 -1.67 3.37
CA VAL A 37 4.14 -1.33 3.08
C VAL A 37 3.36 -2.54 2.58
N VAL A 38 3.91 -3.28 1.62
CA VAL A 38 3.29 -4.48 1.05
C VAL A 38 3.15 -5.59 2.09
N ALA A 39 4.20 -5.87 2.87
CA ALA A 39 4.16 -6.97 3.83
C ALA A 39 3.26 -6.68 5.05
N THR A 40 3.14 -5.41 5.44
CA THR A 40 2.55 -5.06 6.75
C THR A 40 1.22 -4.31 6.64
N LEU A 41 1.11 -3.39 5.67
CA LEU A 41 -0.03 -2.47 5.59
C LEU A 41 -1.05 -2.93 4.55
N LEU A 42 -0.59 -3.44 3.40
CA LEU A 42 -1.46 -3.87 2.30
C LEU A 42 -2.57 -4.84 2.74
N PRO A 43 -2.33 -5.87 3.58
CA PRO A 43 -3.40 -6.76 4.02
C PRO A 43 -4.53 -6.01 4.75
N GLY A 44 -4.18 -5.11 5.68
CA GLY A 44 -5.16 -4.33 6.43
C GLY A 44 -5.94 -3.36 5.54
N VAL A 45 -5.28 -2.70 4.60
CA VAL A 45 -5.95 -1.82 3.62
C VAL A 45 -6.86 -2.65 2.70
N ALA A 46 -6.45 -3.84 2.29
CA ALA A 46 -7.26 -4.75 1.48
C ALA A 46 -8.51 -5.23 2.22
N THR A 47 -8.37 -5.64 3.47
CA THR A 47 -9.53 -6.00 4.32
C THR A 47 -10.49 -4.82 4.49
N ALA A 48 -9.97 -3.62 4.70
CA ALA A 48 -10.78 -2.41 4.85
C ALA A 48 -11.53 -1.99 3.56
N ALA A 49 -11.25 -2.58 2.39
CA ALA A 49 -12.07 -2.38 1.19
C ALA A 49 -13.43 -3.07 1.30
N LEU A 50 -13.53 -4.09 2.14
CA LEU A 50 -14.74 -4.85 2.43
C LEU A 50 -15.42 -4.39 3.72
N ASP A 51 -15.05 -3.21 4.24
CA ASP A 51 -15.61 -2.66 5.47
C ASP A 51 -17.10 -2.36 5.33
N GLU A 52 -17.86 -2.59 6.41
CA GLU A 52 -19.30 -2.26 6.47
C GLU A 52 -19.53 -0.75 6.42
N ASP A 53 -18.58 0.06 6.91
CA ASP A 53 -18.62 1.50 6.78
C ASP A 53 -18.22 1.91 5.35
N ARG A 54 -19.16 2.52 4.65
CA ARG A 54 -18.97 2.96 3.26
C ARG A 54 -17.77 3.90 3.09
N SER A 55 -17.55 4.83 4.01
CA SER A 55 -16.44 5.78 3.90
C SER A 55 -15.10 5.08 4.10
N VAL A 56 -15.02 4.11 5.01
CA VAL A 56 -13.84 3.25 5.18
C VAL A 56 -13.55 2.47 3.89
N SER A 57 -14.57 1.81 3.32
CA SER A 57 -14.47 1.05 2.07
C SER A 57 -14.01 1.91 0.87
N GLU A 58 -14.62 3.08 0.68
CA GLU A 58 -14.23 3.98 -0.41
C GLU A 58 -12.80 4.51 -0.22
N THR A 59 -12.44 4.89 1.01
CA THR A 59 -11.11 5.43 1.31
C THR A 59 -10.03 4.37 1.15
N SER A 60 -10.27 3.14 1.59
CA SER A 60 -9.31 2.04 1.46
C SER A 60 -9.06 1.68 0.01
N MET A 61 -10.08 1.68 -0.84
CA MET A 61 -9.91 1.48 -2.30
C MET A 61 -9.03 2.56 -2.93
N VAL A 62 -9.15 3.82 -2.49
CA VAL A 62 -8.23 4.89 -2.93
C VAL A 62 -6.80 4.61 -2.50
N GLN A 63 -6.57 4.11 -1.28
CA GLN A 63 -5.22 3.79 -0.81
C GLN A 63 -4.65 2.53 -1.47
N LEU A 64 -5.47 1.51 -1.72
CA LEU A 64 -5.08 0.31 -2.46
C LEU A 64 -4.54 0.66 -3.85
N LYS A 65 -5.27 1.50 -4.58
CA LYS A 65 -4.83 1.98 -5.90
C LYS A 65 -3.46 2.64 -5.81
N LYS A 66 -3.23 3.50 -4.81
CA LYS A 66 -1.93 4.13 -4.59
C LYS A 66 -0.81 3.12 -4.29
N ILE A 67 -1.09 2.11 -3.45
CA ILE A 67 -0.10 1.06 -3.16
C ILE A 67 0.24 0.29 -4.44
N VAL A 68 -0.77 -0.12 -5.21
CA VAL A 68 -0.59 -0.85 -6.47
C VAL A 68 0.21 -0.02 -7.47
N SER A 69 -0.13 1.25 -7.69
CA SER A 69 0.64 2.12 -8.60
C SER A 69 2.12 2.23 -8.20
N ARG A 70 2.43 2.29 -6.90
CA ARG A 70 3.82 2.31 -6.42
C ARG A 70 4.54 0.97 -6.64
N ILE A 71 3.81 -0.14 -6.60
CA ILE A 71 4.34 -1.47 -6.97
C ILE A 71 4.63 -1.53 -8.46
N GLU A 72 3.70 -1.07 -9.30
CA GLU A 72 3.87 -1.01 -10.75
C GLU A 72 5.08 -0.18 -11.14
N GLU A 73 5.22 1.03 -10.59
CA GLU A 73 6.41 1.88 -10.74
C GLU A 73 7.69 1.11 -10.38
N LYS A 74 7.70 0.42 -9.24
CA LYS A 74 8.89 -0.30 -8.77
C LYS A 74 9.23 -1.52 -9.63
N VAL A 75 8.22 -2.21 -10.17
CA VAL A 75 8.42 -3.32 -11.12
C VAL A 75 8.98 -2.80 -12.43
N GLN A 76 8.46 -1.68 -12.94
CA GLN A 76 8.97 -1.06 -14.15
C GLN A 76 10.43 -0.61 -14.00
N GLU A 77 10.79 0.00 -12.88
CA GLU A 77 12.20 0.34 -12.56
C GLU A 77 13.11 -0.89 -12.64
N ARG A 78 12.67 -2.05 -12.14
CA ARG A 78 13.45 -3.29 -12.19
C ARG A 78 13.60 -3.81 -13.62
N HIS A 79 12.54 -3.76 -14.43
CA HIS A 79 12.60 -4.21 -15.81
C HIS A 79 13.45 -3.29 -16.69
N SER A 80 13.40 -1.97 -16.47
CA SER A 80 14.24 -1.00 -17.19
C SER A 80 15.71 -1.01 -16.75
N SER A 81 16.03 -1.60 -15.60
CA SER A 81 17.42 -1.71 -15.08
C SER A 81 18.07 -3.06 -15.34
N LEU A 82 17.35 -4.03 -15.91
CA LEU A 82 17.94 -5.24 -16.45
C LEU A 82 18.76 -4.88 -17.69
N PRO A 83 20.07 -5.18 -17.74
CA PRO A 83 20.84 -5.02 -18.97
C PRO A 83 20.21 -5.87 -20.05
N ASN A 84 20.19 -5.34 -21.27
CA ASN A 84 19.77 -6.02 -22.48
C ASN A 84 20.80 -7.13 -22.79
N ASP A 85 20.75 -8.23 -22.06
CA ASP A 85 21.67 -9.36 -22.20
C ASP A 85 21.20 -10.21 -23.38
N GLY A 86 21.75 -9.89 -24.56
CA GLY A 86 21.75 -10.78 -25.70
C GLY A 86 20.88 -10.37 -26.89
N THR A 87 21.45 -9.55 -27.78
CA THR A 87 21.62 -9.92 -29.20
C THR A 87 22.69 -9.02 -29.81
N ASN A 88 23.95 -9.36 -29.52
CA ASN A 88 25.07 -9.05 -30.40
C ASN A 88 25.77 -10.39 -30.67
N LEU A 89 25.23 -11.14 -31.61
CA LEU A 89 25.95 -12.21 -32.29
C LEU A 89 26.06 -11.78 -33.75
N THR A 90 27.27 -11.35 -34.08
CA THR A 90 27.86 -11.24 -35.42
C THR A 90 27.56 -12.46 -36.27
#